data_AF-A0A3C1VHY6-F1
#
_entry.id   AF-A0A3C1VHY6-F1
#
_cell.length_a   1.000
_cell.length_b   1.000
_cell.length_c   1.000
_cell.angle_alpha   90.00
_cell.angle_beta   90.00
_cell.angle_gamma   90.00
#
_symmetry.space_group_name_H-M   'P 1'
#
loop_
_entity.id
_entity.type
_entity.pdbx_description
1 polymer ?
#
loop_
_entity_poly.entity_id
_entity_poly.type
_entity_poly.pdbx_seq_one_letter_code
_entity_poly.pdbx_strand_id
1 'polypeptide(L)' 'MTDLHKTIRRRSRDQFAHYRKRIVVSLEPGDVIGMRLERTRTTYRAPLASVFRTLADWHARAEARAKREARNLKRQSLTP' A
#
# COMPACT_ATOMS: atom_id res chain seq x y z
N MET A 1 10.26 16.15 -12.08
CA MET A 1 9.96 14.70 -12.12
C MET A 1 10.25 14.19 -13.52
N THR A 2 10.66 12.94 -13.67
CA THR A 2 10.98 12.36 -14.98
C THR A 2 9.74 11.64 -15.51
N ASP A 3 9.29 12.01 -16.70
CA ASP A 3 8.22 11.30 -17.38
C ASP A 3 8.70 9.90 -17.78
N LEU A 4 7.91 8.88 -17.43
CA LEU A 4 8.19 7.51 -17.81
C LEU A 4 7.73 7.26 -19.24
N HIS A 5 8.68 7.18 -20.17
CA HIS A 5 8.41 6.70 -21.54
C HIS A 5 8.59 5.18 -21.69
N LYS A 6 9.12 4.51 -20.66
CA LYS A 6 9.32 3.05 -20.63
C LYS A 6 8.92 2.51 -19.28
N THR A 7 8.43 1.27 -19.26
CA THR A 7 8.10 0.58 -18.01
C THR A 7 9.35 0.33 -17.17
N ILE A 8 9.36 0.82 -15.94
CA ILE A 8 10.38 0.49 -14.94
C ILE A 8 9.86 -0.65 -14.08
N ARG A 9 10.69 -1.69 -13.86
CA ARG A 9 10.31 -2.85 -13.04
C ARG A 9 11.27 -3.01 -11.87
N ARG A 10 10.73 -3.32 -10.70
CA ARG A 10 11.49 -3.62 -9.49
C ARG A 10 10.88 -4.81 -8.77
N ARG A 11 11.71 -5.54 -8.04
CA ARG A 11 11.24 -6.56 -7.08
C ARG A 11 11.18 -5.97 -5.69
N SER A 12 10.17 -6.36 -4.91
CA SER A 12 10.16 -6.10 -3.47
C SER A 12 11.42 -6.70 -2.85
N ARG A 13 11.94 -6.02 -1.83
CA ARG A 13 13.10 -6.50 -1.07
C ARG A 13 12.74 -7.82 -0.37
N ASP A 14 11.61 -7.80 0.29
CA ASP A 14 11.11 -8.89 1.12
C ASP A 14 10.07 -9.74 0.40
N GLN A 15 9.91 -10.98 0.86
CA GLN A 15 8.89 -11.88 0.36
C GLN A 15 7.52 -11.47 0.89
N PHE A 16 6.49 -11.63 0.07
CA PHE A 16 5.11 -11.37 0.42
C PHE A 16 4.53 -12.53 1.23
N ALA A 17 4.49 -12.34 2.55
CA ALA A 17 3.73 -13.13 3.51
C ALA A 17 3.80 -14.66 3.27
N HIS A 18 2.65 -15.33 3.41
CA HIS A 18 2.50 -16.79 3.31
C HIS A 18 2.87 -17.38 1.96
N TYR A 19 2.91 -16.57 0.89
CA TYR A 19 3.23 -17.04 -0.46
C TYR A 19 4.73 -17.28 -0.69
N ARG A 20 5.62 -16.80 0.19
CA ARG A 20 7.08 -16.92 0.08
C ARG A 20 7.64 -16.46 -1.28
N LYS A 21 6.95 -15.50 -1.92
CA LYS A 21 7.28 -14.95 -3.25
C LYS A 21 7.45 -13.45 -3.16
N ARG A 22 8.40 -12.88 -3.90
CA ARG A 22 8.52 -11.41 -3.98
C ARG A 22 7.44 -10.83 -4.89
N ILE A 23 7.12 -9.57 -4.67
CA ILE A 23 6.24 -8.79 -5.55
C ILE A 23 7.10 -8.17 -6.63
N VAL A 24 6.72 -8.37 -7.89
CA VAL A 24 7.22 -7.58 -9.01
C VAL A 24 6.31 -6.37 -9.16
N VAL A 25 6.90 -5.19 -9.02
CA VAL A 25 6.24 -3.89 -9.21
C VAL A 25 6.68 -3.31 -10.55
N SER A 26 5.74 -2.91 -11.39
CA SER A 26 5.97 -2.15 -12.61
C SER A 26 5.39 -0.74 -12.47
N LEU A 27 6.18 0.27 -12.81
CA LEU A 27 5.69 1.61 -13.10
C LEU A 27 5.61 1.72 -14.63
N GLU A 28 4.41 1.93 -15.13
CA GLU A 28 4.08 1.98 -16.56
C GLU A 28 3.82 3.44 -16.99
N PRO A 29 4.08 3.79 -18.26
CA PRO A 29 3.69 5.10 -18.80
C PRO A 29 2.20 5.40 -18.57
N GLY A 30 1.88 6.67 -18.30
CA GLY A 30 0.51 7.10 -18.01
C GLY A 30 0.08 6.89 -16.55
N ASP A 31 1.03 6.94 -15.61
CA ASP A 31 0.78 6.88 -14.16
C ASP A 31 0.06 5.61 -13.71
N VAL A 32 0.48 4.46 -14.24
CA VAL A 32 -0.07 3.15 -13.86
C VAL A 32 0.97 2.36 -13.07
N ILE A 33 0.53 1.76 -11.96
CA ILE A 33 1.30 0.77 -11.23
C ILE A 33 0.74 -0.62 -11.47
N GLY A 34 1.61 -1.54 -11.88
CA GLY A 34 1.34 -2.96 -11.98
C GLY A 34 2.02 -3.72 -10.85
N MET A 35 1.34 -4.72 -10.30
CA MET A 35 1.87 -5.59 -9.26
C MET A 35 1.51 -7.05 -9.54
N ARG A 36 2.48 -7.94 -9.37
CA ARG A 36 2.27 -9.39 -9.45
C ARG A 36 3.20 -10.12 -8.51
N LEU A 37 2.88 -11.36 -8.17
CA LEU A 37 3.84 -12.25 -7.53
C LEU A 37 4.86 -12.73 -8.56
N GLU A 38 6.09 -13.01 -8.11
CA GLU A 38 7.07 -13.69 -8.94
C GLU A 38 6.52 -15.03 -9.45
N ARG A 39 6.87 -15.36 -10.71
CA ARG A 39 6.46 -16.60 -11.39
C ARG A 39 4.94 -16.77 -11.57
N THR A 40 4.13 -15.73 -11.34
CA THR A 40 2.70 -15.74 -11.69
C THR A 40 2.43 -14.92 -12.94
N ARG A 41 1.37 -15.28 -13.67
CA ARG A 41 0.92 -14.58 -14.89
C ARG A 41 -0.03 -13.41 -14.57
N THR A 42 -0.78 -13.50 -13.49
CA THR A 42 -1.73 -12.46 -13.09
C THR A 42 -1.02 -11.19 -12.65
N THR A 43 -1.37 -10.07 -13.25
CA THR A 43 -0.89 -8.73 -12.90
C THR A 43 -2.07 -7.85 -12.56
N TYR A 44 -2.08 -7.31 -11.35
CA TYR A 44 -3.04 -6.31 -10.91
C TYR A 44 -2.53 -4.93 -11.33
N ARG A 45 -3.39 -4.10 -11.92
CA ARG A 45 -3.03 -2.75 -12.36
C ARG A 45 -3.98 -1.72 -11.76
N ALA A 46 -3.44 -0.56 -11.43
CA ALA A 46 -4.22 0.59 -11.00
C ALA A 46 -3.53 1.90 -11.39
N PRO A 47 -4.29 2.98 -11.65
CA PRO A 47 -3.74 4.32 -11.70
C PRO A 47 -3.12 4.71 -10.35
N LEU A 48 -1.99 5.42 -10.37
CA LEU A 48 -1.31 5.92 -9.17
C LEU A 48 -2.23 6.78 -8.30
N ALA A 49 -3.09 7.60 -8.92
CA ALA A 49 -4.09 8.39 -8.20
C ALA A 49 -5.06 7.53 -7.38
N SER A 50 -5.48 6.37 -7.88
CA SER A 50 -6.34 5.44 -7.14
C SER A 50 -5.60 4.77 -5.98
N VAL A 51 -4.33 4.43 -6.17
CA VAL A 51 -3.48 3.91 -5.11
C VAL A 51 -3.26 4.96 -4.02
N PHE A 52 -2.99 6.21 -4.40
CA PHE A 52 -2.85 7.32 -3.44
C PHE A 52 -4.12 7.49 -2.60
N ARG A 53 -5.31 7.51 -3.21
CA ARG A 53 -6.58 7.58 -2.47
C ARG A 53 -6.72 6.47 -1.43
N THR A 54 -6.37 5.25 -1.82
CA THR A 54 -6.42 4.09 -0.91
C THR A 54 -5.44 4.23 0.26
N LEU A 55 -4.24 4.73 0.01
CA LEU A 55 -3.24 4.99 1.04
C LEU A 55 -3.67 6.11 1.99
N ALA A 56 -4.24 7.20 1.45
CA ALA A 56 -4.78 8.31 2.24
C ALA A 56 -5.92 7.84 3.15
N ASP A 57 -6.83 7.01 2.62
CA ASP A 57 -7.92 6.42 3.41
C ASP A 57 -7.39 5.52 4.53
N TRP A 58 -6.37 4.70 4.26
CA TRP A 58 -5.74 3.86 5.28
C TRP A 58 -5.08 4.69 6.37
N HIS A 59 -4.38 5.76 5.99
CA HIS A 59 -3.76 6.70 6.93
C HIS A 59 -4.82 7.35 7.83
N ALA A 60 -5.88 7.91 7.25
CA ALA A 60 -6.96 8.53 8.00
C ALA A 60 -7.65 7.55 8.97
N ARG A 61 -7.85 6.30 8.55
CA ARG A 61 -8.41 5.24 9.42
C ARG A 61 -7.48 4.87 10.57
N ALA A 62 -6.18 4.82 10.33
CA ALA A 62 -5.18 4.56 11.36
C ALA A 62 -5.15 5.68 12.41
N GLU A 63 -5.15 6.95 11.99
CA GLU A 63 -5.22 8.09 12.90
C GLU A 63 -6.52 8.09 13.73
N ALA A 64 -7.65 7.84 13.08
CA ALA A 64 -8.95 7.77 13.75
C ALA A 64 -8.96 6.66 14.81
N ARG A 65 -8.31 5.53 14.54
CA ARG A 65 -8.17 4.42 15.50
C ARG A 65 -7.31 4.82 16.69
N ALA A 66 -6.13 5.41 16.46
CA ALA A 66 -5.25 5.88 17.53
C ALA A 66 -5.94 6.91 18.44
N LYS A 67 -6.69 7.85 17.86
CA LYS A 67 -7.49 8.83 18.64
C LYS A 67 -8.59 8.17 19.47
N ARG A 68 -9.22 7.09 18.97
CA ARG A 68 -10.22 6.33 19.73
C ARG A 68 -9.58 5.57 20.89
N GLU A 69 -8.46 4.91 20.65
CA GLU A 69 -7.70 4.17 21.68
C GLU A 69 -7.25 5.11 22.80
N ALA A 70 -6.70 6.28 22.46
CA ALA A 70 -6.31 7.30 23.45
C ALA A 70 -7.49 7.78 24.31
N ARG A 71 -8.67 7.98 23.72
CA ARG A 71 -9.89 8.35 24.46
C ARG A 71 -10.37 7.23 25.39
N ASN A 72 -10.31 5.98 24.94
CA ASN A 72 -10.70 4.83 25.75
C ASN A 72 -9.76 4.63 26.93
N LEU A 73 -8.45 4.76 26.72
CA LEU A 73 -7.45 4.69 27.78
C LEU A 73 -7.68 5.77 28.86
N LYS A 74 -7.95 7.01 28.43
CA LYS A 74 -8.27 8.13 29.33
C LYS A 74 -9.54 7.88 30.15
N ARG A 75 -10.56 7.26 29.54
CA ARG A 75 -11.81 6.90 30.24
C ARG A 75 -11.58 5.80 31.27
N GLN A 76 -10.80 4.78 30.93
CA GLN A 76 -10.45 3.69 31.84
C GLN A 76 -9.63 4.17 33.04
N SER A 77 -8.71 5.12 32.84
CA SER A 77 -7.96 5.74 33.95
C SER A 77 -8.77 6.68 34.85
N LEU A 78 -10.00 7.04 34.46
CA LEU A 78 -10.90 7.94 35.20
C LEU A 78 -12.03 7.21 35.93
N THR A 79 -12.09 5.88 35.84
CA THR A 79 -13.09 5.05 36.54
C THR A 79 -12.35 4.30 37.66
N PRO A 80 -12.57 4.61 38.95
CA PRO A 80 -11.92 3.93 40.08
C PRO A 80 -12.41 2.49 40.27
#